data_AF-A0A6L6F9L7-F1
#
_entry.id   AF-A0A6L6F9L7-F1
#
_cell.length_a   1.000
_cell.length_b   1.000
_cell.length_c   1.000
_cell.angle_alpha   90.00
_cell.angle_beta   90.00
_cell.angle_gamma   90.00
#
_symmetry.space_group_name_H-M   'P 1'
#
loop_
_entity.id
_entity.type
_entity.pdbx_description
1 polymer ?
#
loop_
_entity_poly.entity_id
_entity_poly.type
_entity_poly.pdbx_seq_one_letter_code
_entity_poly.pdbx_strand_id
1 'polypeptide(L)'
;MKEIQNYQEKNIPHISEDKNTKIQSFISEFKHQDSDKTRFALVFKTMVNLNRNDKESFITQIVQTLKSSSESDPALYKYFTKAIQRYMSISLMNTPFTEQLNKNMTSFNLDGDEDEDSSII
;
A
#
# COMPACT_ATOMS: atom_id res chain seq x y z
N MET A 1 -9.48 -42.10 -18.82
CA MET A 1 -10.55 -41.09 -18.72
C MET A 1 -10.12 -40.10 -17.63
N LYS A 2 -9.43 -39.03 -18.02
CA LYS A 2 -9.85 -37.61 -17.91
C LYS A 2 -10.18 -37.21 -16.45
N GLU A 3 -9.15 -36.88 -15.69
CA GLU A 3 -8.74 -35.48 -15.43
C GLU A 3 -9.70 -34.75 -14.48
N ILE A 4 -9.43 -34.86 -13.18
CA ILE A 4 -9.96 -33.98 -12.14
C ILE A 4 -9.17 -32.67 -12.25
N GLN A 5 -9.47 -31.88 -13.27
CA GLN A 5 -8.88 -30.55 -13.46
C GLN A 5 -9.65 -29.51 -12.62
N ASN A 6 -8.92 -28.89 -11.69
CA ASN A 6 -9.06 -27.51 -11.22
C ASN A 6 -10.48 -26.95 -11.12
N TYR A 7 -11.17 -27.24 -10.02
CA TYR A 7 -12.41 -26.55 -9.66
C TYR A 7 -12.21 -25.37 -8.67
N GLN A 8 -11.00 -24.82 -8.54
CA GLN A 8 -10.74 -23.70 -7.62
C GLN A 8 -10.05 -22.46 -8.22
N GLU A 9 -9.74 -22.42 -9.52
CA GLU A 9 -9.08 -21.26 -10.14
C GLU A 9 -10.03 -20.23 -10.78
N LYS A 10 -11.36 -20.40 -10.71
CA LYS A 10 -12.29 -19.56 -11.50
C LYS A 10 -12.77 -18.27 -10.86
N ASN A 11 -12.31 -17.88 -9.66
CA ASN A 11 -12.74 -16.63 -9.02
C ASN A 11 -11.58 -15.83 -8.39
N ILE A 12 -10.36 -15.99 -8.88
CA ILE A 12 -9.30 -15.02 -8.58
C ILE A 12 -9.48 -13.90 -9.61
N PRO A 13 -9.74 -12.64 -9.21
CA PRO A 13 -9.84 -11.53 -10.15
C PRO A 13 -8.50 -11.39 -10.88
N HIS A 14 -8.39 -11.93 -12.09
CA HIS A 14 -7.21 -11.76 -12.92
C HIS A 14 -6.97 -10.26 -13.15
N ILE A 15 -5.83 -9.77 -12.69
CA ILE A 15 -5.41 -8.37 -12.81
C ILE A 15 -4.76 -8.15 -14.19
N SER A 16 -5.38 -8.60 -15.29
CA SER A 16 -4.69 -8.61 -16.59
C SER A 16 -5.02 -7.47 -17.55
N GLU A 17 -6.10 -6.69 -17.40
CA GLU A 17 -6.43 -5.70 -18.44
C GLU A 17 -6.73 -4.27 -18.02
N ASP A 18 -6.76 -3.94 -16.72
CA ASP A 18 -6.88 -2.52 -16.35
C ASP A 18 -6.20 -2.13 -15.04
N LYS A 19 -4.90 -2.41 -14.97
CA LYS A 19 -4.06 -2.06 -13.81
C LYS A 19 -4.10 -0.54 -13.56
N ASN A 20 -4.06 0.27 -14.60
CA ASN A 20 -4.05 1.72 -14.45
C ASN A 20 -5.38 2.26 -13.92
N THR A 21 -6.52 1.79 -14.43
CA THR A 21 -7.83 2.19 -13.87
C THR A 21 -7.97 1.75 -12.42
N LYS A 22 -7.51 0.55 -12.03
CA LYS A 22 -7.55 0.11 -10.61
C LYS A 22 -6.71 1.03 -9.70
N ILE A 23 -5.54 1.45 -10.16
CA ILE A 23 -4.67 2.40 -9.43
C ILE A 23 -5.37 3.75 -9.27
N GLN A 24 -5.92 4.31 -10.36
CA GLN A 24 -6.62 5.59 -10.31
C GLN A 24 -7.91 5.54 -9.47
N SER A 25 -8.68 4.46 -9.58
CA SER A 25 -9.87 4.23 -8.74
C SER A 25 -9.50 4.17 -7.27
N PHE A 26 -8.45 3.44 -6.90
CA PHE A 26 -7.99 3.41 -5.52
C PHE A 26 -7.54 4.79 -5.05
N ILE A 27 -6.75 5.52 -5.84
CA ILE A 27 -6.28 6.87 -5.44
C ILE A 27 -7.47 7.80 -5.25
N SER A 28 -8.46 7.75 -6.14
CA SER A 28 -9.69 8.49 -6.01
C SER A 28 -10.41 8.12 -4.71
N GLU A 29 -10.66 6.85 -4.45
CA GLU A 29 -11.31 6.40 -3.21
C GLU A 29 -10.52 6.81 -1.96
N PHE A 30 -9.18 6.72 -2.02
CA PHE A 30 -8.27 7.09 -0.93
C PHE A 30 -8.33 8.59 -0.61
N LYS A 31 -8.45 9.45 -1.63
CA LYS A 31 -8.64 10.91 -1.46
C LYS A 31 -9.93 11.25 -0.72
N HIS A 32 -11.00 10.49 -0.97
CA HIS A 32 -12.31 10.73 -0.36
C HIS A 32 -12.42 10.20 1.08
N GLN A 33 -11.37 9.56 1.61
CA GLN A 33 -11.36 9.13 3.00
C GLN A 33 -11.09 10.30 3.94
N ASP A 34 -11.94 10.41 4.95
CA ASP A 34 -12.03 11.50 5.92
C ASP A 34 -11.02 11.41 7.08
N SER A 35 -10.43 10.25 7.34
CA SER A 35 -9.55 10.04 8.50
C SER A 35 -8.40 9.07 8.22
N ASP A 36 -7.34 9.15 9.03
CA ASP A 36 -6.24 8.17 9.01
C ASP A 36 -6.73 6.72 9.24
N LYS A 37 -7.81 6.54 10.01
CA LYS A 37 -8.41 5.23 10.29
C LYS A 37 -9.08 4.65 9.04
N THR A 38 -9.88 5.44 8.34
CA THR A 38 -10.60 5.01 7.12
C THR A 38 -9.64 4.80 5.95
N ARG A 39 -8.63 5.66 5.82
CA ARG A 39 -7.47 5.47 4.90
C ARG A 39 -6.73 4.17 5.16
N PHE A 40 -6.38 3.90 6.43
CA PHE A 40 -5.71 2.65 6.79
C PHE A 40 -6.60 1.44 6.51
N ALA A 41 -7.89 1.47 6.84
CA ALA A 41 -8.81 0.37 6.59
C ALA A 41 -8.91 0.04 5.09
N LEU A 42 -8.98 1.07 4.24
CA LEU A 42 -8.98 0.91 2.78
C LEU A 42 -7.69 0.25 2.29
N VAL A 43 -6.52 0.75 2.72
CA VAL A 43 -5.21 0.14 2.41
C VAL A 43 -5.17 -1.31 2.86
N PHE A 44 -5.53 -1.58 4.11
CA PHE A 44 -5.51 -2.93 4.68
C PHE A 44 -6.40 -3.89 3.87
N LYS A 45 -7.66 -3.51 3.62
CA LYS A 45 -8.62 -4.30 2.84
C LYS A 45 -8.12 -4.59 1.43
N THR A 46 -7.54 -3.60 0.76
CA THR A 46 -6.96 -3.79 -0.58
C THR A 46 -5.80 -4.78 -0.52
N MET A 47 -4.86 -4.56 0.41
CA MET A 47 -3.65 -5.37 0.49
C MET A 47 -3.92 -6.83 0.87
N VAL A 48 -4.84 -7.13 1.80
CA VAL A 48 -5.13 -8.54 2.16
C VAL A 48 -5.72 -9.36 1.01
N ASN A 49 -6.31 -8.71 0.01
CA ASN A 49 -6.89 -9.36 -1.17
C ASN A 49 -5.89 -9.52 -2.34
N LEU A 50 -4.68 -8.97 -2.22
CA LEU A 50 -3.63 -9.09 -3.22
C LEU A 50 -2.66 -10.24 -2.88
N ASN A 51 -2.16 -10.93 -3.92
CA ASN A 51 -1.03 -11.84 -3.75
C ASN A 51 0.28 -11.05 -3.56
N ARG A 52 1.37 -11.73 -3.19
CA ARG A 52 2.66 -11.09 -2.89
C ARG A 52 3.19 -10.23 -4.05
N ASN A 53 3.15 -10.72 -5.28
CA ASN A 53 3.70 -10.01 -6.44
C ASN A 53 2.85 -8.77 -6.77
N ASP A 54 1.53 -8.89 -6.64
CA ASP A 54 0.61 -7.80 -6.90
C ASP A 54 0.69 -6.71 -5.81
N LYS A 55 0.97 -7.08 -4.55
CA LYS A 55 1.19 -6.12 -3.45
C LYS A 55 2.34 -5.16 -3.76
N GLU A 56 3.49 -5.69 -4.15
CA GLU A 56 4.67 -4.89 -4.47
C GLU A 56 4.43 -3.99 -5.68
N SER A 57 3.86 -4.57 -6.75
CA SER A 57 3.51 -3.82 -7.96
C SER A 57 2.48 -2.71 -7.68
N PHE A 58 1.50 -2.99 -6.83
CA PHE A 58 0.47 -2.02 -6.43
C PHE A 58 1.06 -0.85 -5.64
N ILE A 59 1.83 -1.14 -4.58
CA ILE A 59 2.48 -0.10 -3.77
C ILE A 59 3.35 0.79 -4.67
N THR A 60 4.17 0.19 -5.53
CA THR A 60 5.10 0.91 -6.40
C THR A 60 4.35 1.88 -7.32
N GLN A 61 3.27 1.42 -7.97
CA GLN A 61 2.49 2.26 -8.88
C GLN A 61 1.76 3.41 -8.17
N ILE A 62 1.17 3.16 -6.98
CA ILE A 62 0.53 4.23 -6.20
C ILE A 62 1.57 5.26 -5.76
N VAL A 63 2.71 4.81 -5.24
CA VAL A 63 3.80 5.71 -4.81
C VAL A 63 4.31 6.57 -5.97
N GLN A 64 4.55 5.97 -7.13
CA GLN A 64 4.96 6.71 -8.33
C GLN A 64 3.91 7.74 -8.74
N THR A 65 2.64 7.34 -8.79
CA THR A 65 1.54 8.23 -9.19
C THR A 65 1.39 9.41 -8.21
N LEU A 66 1.42 9.13 -6.90
CA LEU A 66 1.27 10.15 -5.86
C LEU A 66 2.46 11.10 -5.79
N LYS A 67 3.69 10.61 -6.03
CA LYS A 67 4.89 11.44 -6.13
C LYS A 67 4.89 12.31 -7.37
N SER A 68 4.49 11.77 -8.53
CA SER A 68 4.34 12.59 -9.73
C SER A 68 3.26 13.67 -9.57
N SER A 69 2.26 13.44 -8.72
CA SER A 69 1.25 14.43 -8.36
C SER A 69 1.56 15.23 -7.10
N SER A 70 2.72 15.06 -6.45
CA SER A 70 2.96 15.62 -5.11
C SER A 70 3.07 17.14 -5.09
N GLU A 71 3.29 17.77 -6.25
CA GLU A 71 3.17 19.23 -6.39
C GLU A 71 1.74 19.73 -6.15
N SER A 72 0.74 18.86 -6.33
CA SER A 72 -0.69 19.19 -6.18
C SER A 72 -1.28 18.79 -4.82
N ASP A 73 -0.79 17.71 -4.19
CA ASP A 73 -1.27 17.23 -2.89
C ASP A 73 -0.18 16.42 -2.15
N PRO A 74 0.74 17.08 -1.44
CA PRO A 74 1.82 16.41 -0.71
C PRO A 74 1.29 15.62 0.50
N ALA A 75 0.11 15.98 1.02
CA ALA A 75 -0.48 15.32 2.19
C ALA A 75 -0.93 13.91 1.84
N LEU A 76 -1.48 13.69 0.64
CA LEU A 76 -1.94 12.39 0.19
C LEU A 76 -0.82 11.33 0.13
N TYR A 77 0.37 11.75 -0.33
CA TYR A 77 1.55 10.89 -0.33
C TYR A 77 1.98 10.50 1.11
N LYS A 78 2.00 11.48 2.03
CA LYS A 78 2.31 11.25 3.45
C LYS A 78 1.30 10.29 4.09
N TYR A 79 -0.01 10.50 3.85
CA TYR A 79 -1.07 9.64 4.39
C TYR A 79 -0.99 8.21 3.86
N PHE A 80 -0.75 8.02 2.57
CA PHE A 80 -0.60 6.69 1.98
C PHE A 80 0.60 5.96 2.57
N THR A 81 1.74 6.64 2.68
CA THR A 81 2.97 6.07 3.24
C THR A 81 2.77 5.63 4.69
N LYS A 82 2.12 6.47 5.52
CA LYS A 82 1.79 6.14 6.92
C LYS A 82 0.87 4.92 7.03
N ALA A 83 -0.15 4.83 6.17
CA ALA A 83 -1.07 3.68 6.14
C ALA A 83 -0.37 2.38 5.72
N ILE A 84 0.55 2.45 4.75
CA ILE A 84 1.37 1.32 4.32
C ILE A 84 2.34 0.88 5.42
N GLN A 85 3.03 1.80 6.08
CA GLN A 85 3.88 1.50 7.24
C GLN A 85 3.11 0.72 8.30
N ARG A 86 1.92 1.20 8.67
CA ARG A 86 1.05 0.50 9.64
C ARG A 86 0.64 -0.89 9.16
N TYR A 87 0.26 -1.04 7.89
CA TYR A 87 -0.06 -2.35 7.30
C TYR A 87 1.14 -3.30 7.36
N MET A 88 2.35 -2.80 7.07
CA MET A 88 3.58 -3.57 7.13
C MET A 88 3.91 -3.96 8.55
N SER A 89 3.85 -3.07 9.54
CA SER A 89 4.07 -3.43 10.95
C SER A 89 3.14 -4.54 11.43
N ILE A 90 1.87 -4.52 11.02
CA ILE A 90 0.90 -5.58 11.34
C ILE A 90 1.20 -6.88 10.59
N SER A 91 1.59 -6.78 9.31
CA SER A 91 1.93 -7.95 8.49
C SER A 91 3.26 -8.58 8.90
N LEU A 92 4.22 -7.79 9.39
CA LEU A 92 5.55 -8.20 9.79
C LEU A 92 5.58 -8.87 11.17
N MET A 93 4.62 -8.56 12.05
CA MET A 93 4.34 -9.42 13.22
C MET A 93 3.96 -10.85 12.79
N ASN A 94 3.63 -11.07 11.51
CA ASN A 94 3.23 -12.36 10.96
C ASN A 94 4.23 -13.00 9.96
N THR A 95 5.31 -12.36 9.48
CA THR A 95 6.43 -12.99 8.68
C THR A 95 7.55 -11.98 8.23
N PRO A 96 8.77 -12.43 7.85
CA PRO A 96 9.95 -11.58 7.62
C PRO A 96 9.98 -10.97 6.21
N PHE A 97 9.19 -9.91 5.97
CA PHE A 97 9.18 -9.13 4.72
C PHE A 97 10.03 -7.83 4.81
N THR A 98 10.72 -7.63 5.93
CA THR A 98 11.40 -6.36 6.30
C THR A 98 12.62 -6.05 5.45
N GLU A 99 13.35 -7.06 4.96
CA GLU A 99 14.67 -6.86 4.36
C GLU A 99 14.65 -6.31 2.93
N GLN A 100 13.55 -6.51 2.18
CA GLN A 100 13.45 -6.05 0.79
C GLN A 100 12.90 -4.62 0.68
N LEU A 101 12.00 -4.24 1.59
CA LEU A 101 11.48 -2.88 1.64
C LEU A 101 12.50 -1.91 2.21
N ASN A 102 13.27 -2.31 3.23
CA ASN A 102 14.35 -1.45 3.72
C ASN A 102 15.34 -1.13 2.60
N LYS A 103 15.80 -2.10 1.79
CA LYS A 103 16.74 -1.82 0.69
C LYS A 103 16.23 -0.83 -0.38
N ASN A 104 14.91 -0.76 -0.61
CA ASN A 104 14.32 0.21 -1.54
C ASN A 104 13.81 1.50 -0.85
N MET A 105 13.64 1.50 0.47
CA MET A 105 13.33 2.68 1.28
C MET A 105 14.57 3.36 1.90
N THR A 106 15.76 2.75 1.92
CA THR A 106 16.97 3.44 2.40
C THR A 106 17.44 4.53 1.42
N SER A 107 16.87 4.62 0.21
CA SER A 107 17.01 5.82 -0.64
C SER A 107 15.97 6.92 -0.31
N PHE A 108 15.05 6.64 0.61
CA PHE A 108 14.17 7.63 1.24
C PHE A 108 14.84 8.06 2.54
N ASN A 109 15.56 9.18 2.51
CA ASN A 109 15.92 9.87 3.75
C ASN A 109 14.62 10.28 4.45
N LEU A 110 14.24 9.50 5.45
CA LEU A 110 13.30 9.86 6.51
C LEU A 110 14.08 10.66 7.58
N ASP A 111 14.76 11.73 7.16
CA ASP A 111 15.18 12.78 8.06
C ASP A 111 14.05 13.81 8.07
N GLY A 112 13.18 13.73 9.06
CA GLY A 112 12.02 14.61 9.15
C GLY A 112 11.00 14.10 10.14
N ASP A 113 11.40 14.04 11.40
CA ASP A 113 10.77 14.77 12.50
C ASP A 113 11.36 14.18 13.79
N GLU A 114 12.40 14.85 14.31
CA GLU A 114 12.80 14.69 15.70
C GLU A 114 11.55 14.91 16.56
N ASP A 115 11.35 13.94 17.44
CA ASP A 115 10.31 13.86 18.44
C ASP A 115 9.96 15.22 19.06
N GLU A 116 8.81 15.77 18.64
CA GLU A 116 8.08 16.77 19.40
C GLU A 116 7.36 16.04 20.56
N ASP A 117 8.11 15.46 21.49
CA ASP A 117 7.59 15.07 22.79
C ASP A 117 8.71 14.95 23.83
N SER A 118 8.88 15.99 24.66
CA SER A 118 9.00 15.82 26.11
C SER A 118 9.34 17.15 26.77
N SER A 119 8.31 17.85 27.23
CA SER A 119 8.42 18.72 28.40
C SER A 119 7.09 18.69 29.16
N ILE A 120 6.83 17.56 29.79
CA ILE A 120 6.15 17.57 31.09
C ILE A 120 7.20 18.06 32.09
N ILE A 121 7.16 19.35 32.46
CA ILE A 121 7.25 19.89 33.84
C ILE A 121 6.54 21.25 33.84
#